data_AF-A0A948DP61-F1
#
_entry.id   AF-A0A948DP61-F1
#
_cell.length_a   1.000
_cell.length_b   1.000
_cell.length_c   1.000
_cell.angle_alpha   90.00
_cell.angle_beta   90.00
_cell.angle_gamma   90.00
#
_symmetry.space_group_name_H-M   'P 1'
#
loop_
_entity.id
_entity.type
_entity.pdbx_description
1 polymer ?
#
loop_
_entity_poly.entity_id
_entity_poly.type
_entity_poly.pdbx_seq_one_letter_code
_entity_poly.pdbx_strand_id
1 'polypeptide(L)' 'AKKFMGEHAVAHEFTDVDLLSGDARKTTMDEVRKYNPGCSFPTILVGDTVIIGFNEKALREALGV' A
#
# COMPACT_ATOMS: atom_id res chain seq x y z
N ALA A 1 -2.08 8.45 -4.88
CA ALA A 1 -1.25 7.28 -5.23
C ALA A 1 -1.44 6.87 -6.68
N LYS A 2 -2.64 6.41 -7.09
CA LYS A 2 -2.92 5.97 -8.48
C LYS A 2 -2.44 6.91 -9.59
N LYS A 3 -2.61 8.23 -9.42
CA LYS A 3 -2.18 9.22 -10.42
C LYS A 3 -0.65 9.27 -10.58
N PHE A 4 0.08 9.25 -9.45
CA PHE A 4 1.54 9.26 -9.42
C PHE A 4 2.13 7.98 -10.04
N MET A 5 1.56 6.82 -9.70
CA MET A 5 2.01 5.53 -10.24
C MET A 5 1.75 5.43 -11.75
N GLY A 6 0.62 5.98 -12.24
CA GLY A 6 0.34 6.06 -13.67
C GLY A 6 1.29 6.99 -14.43
N GLU A 7 1.67 8.12 -13.81
CA GLU A 7 2.59 9.09 -14.41
C GLU A 7 4.02 8.53 -14.55
N HIS A 8 4.46 7.73 -13.57
CA HIS A 8 5.76 7.07 -13.57
C HIS A 8 5.75 5.67 -14.20
N ALA A 9 4.64 5.23 -14.81
CA ALA A 9 4.46 3.88 -15.36
C ALA A 9 4.87 2.75 -14.40
N VAL A 10 4.69 2.98 -13.10
CA VAL A 10 5.05 2.03 -12.06
C VAL A 10 4.02 0.93 -12.02
N ALA A 11 4.45 -0.29 -12.34
CA ALA A 11 3.66 -1.49 -12.11
C ALA A 11 3.37 -1.59 -10.61
N HIS A 12 2.10 -1.43 -10.25
CA HIS A 12 1.65 -1.49 -8.87
C HIS A 12 0.45 -2.42 -8.78
N GLU A 13 0.48 -3.29 -7.79
CA GLU A 13 -0.69 -4.05 -7.38
C GLU A 13 -1.34 -3.33 -6.21
N PHE A 14 -2.67 -3.21 -6.25
CA PHE A 14 -3.45 -2.70 -5.13
C PHE A 14 -4.46 -3.78 -4.75
N THR A 15 -4.54 -4.05 -3.45
CA THR A 15 -5.52 -4.97 -2.90
C THR A 15 -6.50 -4.17 -2.06
N ASP A 16 -7.74 -4.06 -2.52
CA ASP A 16 -8.81 -3.44 -1.75
C ASP A 16 -9.31 -4.43 -0.69
N VAL A 17 -8.82 -4.26 0.54
CA VAL A 17 -9.27 -5.06 1.70
C VAL A 17 -10.77 -4.91 1.98
N ASP A 18 -11.37 -3.79 1.58
CA ASP A 18 -12.82 -3.55 1.65
C ASP A 18 -13.61 -4.42 0.67
N LEU A 19 -13.01 -4.83 -0.44
CA LEU A 19 -13.62 -5.76 -1.40
C LEU A 19 -13.44 -7.23 -1.01
N LEU A 20 -12.51 -7.52 -0.10
CA LEU A 20 -12.28 -8.86 0.42
C LEU A 20 -13.31 -9.22 1.50
N SER A 21 -13.71 -10.49 1.54
CA SER A 21 -14.67 -11.01 2.53
C SER A 21 -14.19 -12.31 3.17
N GLY A 22 -14.69 -12.60 4.37
CA GLY A 22 -14.37 -13.82 5.12
C GLY A 22 -12.88 -13.94 5.47
N ASP A 23 -12.32 -15.12 5.25
CA ASP A 23 -10.91 -15.44 5.53
C ASP A 23 -9.92 -14.60 4.72
N ALA A 24 -10.24 -14.27 3.47
CA ALA A 24 -9.34 -13.47 2.62
C ALA A 24 -9.06 -12.10 3.24
N ARG A 25 -10.11 -11.42 3.74
CA ARG A 25 -9.96 -10.14 4.45
C ARG A 25 -9.13 -10.30 5.72
N LYS A 26 -9.29 -11.42 6.43
CA LYS A 26 -8.58 -11.71 7.68
C LYS A 26 -7.07 -11.89 7.43
N THR A 27 -6.70 -12.67 6.43
CA THR A 27 -5.29 -12.87 6.03
C THR A 27 -4.65 -11.54 5.62
N THR A 28 -5.29 -10.78 4.74
CA THR A 28 -4.73 -9.48 4.31
C THR A 28 -4.68 -8.47 5.46
N MET A 29 -5.66 -8.46 6.36
CA MET A 29 -5.60 -7.61 7.56
C MET A 29 -4.48 -8.01 8.53
N ASP A 30 -4.16 -9.31 8.64
CA ASP A 30 -3.05 -9.79 9.47
C ASP A 30 -1.70 -9.33 8.90
N GLU A 31 -1.53 -9.44 7.58
CA GLU A 31 -0.36 -8.91 6.88
C GLU A 31 -0.25 -7.39 7.04
N VAL A 32 -1.32 -6.65 6.76
CA VAL A 32 -1.35 -5.20 6.96
C VAL A 32 -1.06 -4.85 8.42
N ARG A 33 -1.55 -5.61 9.40
CA ARG A 33 -1.24 -5.39 10.83
C ARG A 33 0.22 -5.60 11.18
N LYS A 34 0.93 -6.51 10.51
CA LYS A 34 2.38 -6.70 10.70
C LYS A 34 3.16 -5.45 10.31
N TYR A 35 2.73 -4.78 9.24
CA TYR A 35 3.39 -3.57 8.75
C TYR A 35 2.85 -2.29 9.41
N ASN A 36 1.54 -2.25 9.66
CA ASN A 36 0.80 -1.13 10.20
C ASN A 36 -0.29 -1.62 11.18
N PRO A 37 0.05 -1.78 12.47
CA PRO A 37 -0.92 -2.20 13.48
C PRO A 37 -2.05 -1.18 13.68
N GLY A 38 -1.87 0.06 13.22
CA GLY A 38 -2.88 1.11 13.25
C GLY A 38 -3.96 1.00 12.16
N CYS A 39 -3.88 0.01 11.26
CA CYS A 39 -4.82 -0.18 10.13
C CYS A 39 -5.18 1.15 9.43
N SER A 40 -4.18 2.00 9.20
CA SER A 40 -4.38 3.31 8.59
C SER A 40 -4.26 3.19 7.07
N PHE A 41 -5.27 3.67 6.36
CA PHE A 41 -5.31 3.62 4.90
C PHE A 41 -5.10 5.01 4.29
N PRO A 42 -4.44 5.09 3.12
CA PRO A 42 -3.85 4.00 2.35
C PRO A 42 -2.51 3.55 2.94
N THR A 43 -2.27 2.23 3.09
CA THR A 43 -0.92 1.69 3.36
C THR A 43 -0.35 1.23 2.01
N ILE A 44 0.81 1.74 1.65
CA ILE A 44 1.47 1.47 0.37
C ILE A 44 2.78 0.75 0.67
N LEU A 45 2.95 -0.45 0.11
CA LEU A 45 4.19 -1.21 0.21
C LEU A 45 4.98 -1.01 -1.08
N VAL A 46 6.24 -0.58 -0.97
CA VAL A 46 7.15 -0.43 -2.11
C VAL A 46 8.42 -1.21 -1.78
N GLY A 47 8.50 -2.45 -2.28
CA GLY A 47 9.53 -3.40 -1.87
C GLY A 47 9.48 -3.65 -0.37
N ASP A 48 10.57 -3.34 0.33
CA ASP A 48 10.69 -3.43 1.79
C ASP A 48 10.19 -2.17 2.53
N THR A 49 9.81 -1.11 1.80
CA THR A 49 9.39 0.16 2.40
C THR A 49 7.88 0.19 2.61
N VAL A 50 7.45 0.38 3.86
CA VAL A 50 6.04 0.59 4.22
C VAL A 50 5.79 2.09 4.33
N ILE A 51 4.88 2.60 3.50
CA ILE A 51 4.43 3.99 3.54
C ILE A 51 2.99 4.00 4.06
N ILE A 52 2.80 4.53 5.26
CA ILE A 52 1.48 4.69 5.86
C ILE A 52 0.94 6.07 5.49
N GLY A 53 -0.21 6.11 4.85
CA GLY A 53 -0.81 7.32 4.29
C GLY A 53 -0.30 7.66 2.90
N PHE A 54 -0.92 8.64 2.25
CA PHE A 54 -0.43 9.13 0.97
C PHE A 54 0.65 10.20 1.19
N ASN A 55 1.90 9.85 0.92
CA ASN A 55 3.02 10.77 0.97
C ASN A 55 3.81 10.72 -0.34
N GLU A 56 3.66 11.75 -1.17
CA GLU A 56 4.32 11.84 -2.48
C GLU A 56 5.85 11.77 -2.37
N LYS A 57 6.44 12.42 -1.37
CA LYS A 57 7.89 12.43 -1.18
C LYS A 57 8.41 11.04 -0.83
N ALA A 58 7.76 10.38 0.13
CA ALA A 58 8.12 9.00 0.49
C ALA A 58 7.92 8.04 -0.69
N LEU A 59 6.88 8.25 -1.50
CA LEU A 59 6.67 7.45 -2.72
C LEU A 59 7.81 7.64 -3.72
N ARG A 60 8.22 8.88 -3.98
CA ARG A 60 9.36 9.20 -4.85
C ARG A 60 10.64 8.51 -4.40
N GLU A 61 10.96 8.67 -3.12
CA GLU A 61 12.15 8.06 -2.52
C GLU A 61 12.11 6.53 -2.59
N ALA A 62 10.96 5.91 -2.30
CA ALA A 62 10.82 4.46 -2.35
C ALA A 62 10.82 3.89 -3.77
N LEU A 63 10.32 4.64 -4.75
CA LEU A 63 10.31 4.27 -6.17
C LEU A 63 11.61 4.64 -6.90
N GLY A 64 12.49 5.42 -6.26
CA GLY A 64 13.75 5.87 -6.84
C GLY A 64 13.58 6.85 -8.01
N VAL A 65 12.50 7.64 -8.02
CA VAL A 65 12.17 8.64 -9.05
C VAL A 65 12.26 10.07 -8.54
#